data_AF-A0A951RZ56-F1
#
_entry.id   AF-A0A951RZ56-F1
#
_cell.length_a   1.000
_cell.length_b   1.000
_cell.length_c   1.000
_cell.angle_alpha   90.00
_cell.angle_beta   90.00
_cell.angle_gamma   90.00
#
_symmetry.space_group_name_H-M   'P 1'
#
loop_
_entity.id
_entity.type
_entity.pdbx_description
1 polymer ?
#
loop_
_entity_poly.entity_id
_entity_poly.type
_entity_poly.pdbx_seq_one_letter_code
_entity_poly.pdbx_strand_id
1 'polypeptide(L)'
;MRFDDSYSNAFTLEDAIKPSGFRENIAIGNSGKLLSIEKRAMPVAAEVFQLYSNGYTKETYLFNIDLVGLSGKSLYLDDAYTGSSTQLEAGEAVYTFSVNNDPASK
;
A
#
# COMPACT_ATOMS: atom_id res chain seq x y z
N MET A 1 -0.28 0.85 -7.11
CA MET A 1 -0.27 -0.49 -7.74
C MET A 1 -1.14 -0.44 -8.99
N ARG A 2 -0.84 -1.22 -10.03
CA ARG A 2 -1.66 -1.30 -11.25
C ARG A 2 -1.98 -2.76 -11.54
N PHE A 3 -3.24 -3.02 -11.86
CA PHE A 3 -3.76 -4.36 -12.08
C PHE A 3 -4.21 -4.54 -13.52
N ASP A 4 -3.86 -5.67 -14.11
CA ASP A 4 -4.34 -6.13 -15.42
C ASP A 4 -4.09 -7.63 -15.55
N ASP A 5 -5.00 -8.39 -16.16
CA ASP A 5 -4.83 -9.85 -16.33
C ASP A 5 -3.58 -10.24 -17.15
N SER A 6 -3.04 -9.31 -17.96
CA SER A 6 -1.82 -9.50 -18.75
C SER A 6 -0.52 -9.23 -17.99
N TYR A 7 -0.59 -8.64 -16.79
CA TYR A 7 0.59 -8.32 -15.99
C TYR A 7 1.11 -9.54 -15.21
N SER A 8 2.37 -9.45 -14.77
CA SER A 8 3.07 -10.52 -14.06
C SER A 8 3.14 -10.23 -12.56
N ASN A 9 2.99 -11.26 -11.73
CA ASN A 9 3.24 -11.14 -10.28
C ASN A 9 4.74 -11.23 -9.93
N ALA A 10 5.59 -11.59 -10.90
CA ALA A 10 7.04 -11.57 -10.73
C ALA A 10 7.59 -10.16 -10.95
N PHE A 11 8.75 -9.85 -10.36
CA PHE A 11 9.44 -8.59 -10.62
C PHE A 11 9.88 -8.50 -12.08
N THR A 12 9.45 -7.46 -12.78
CA THR A 12 9.76 -7.19 -14.19
C THR A 12 10.35 -5.80 -14.42
N LEU A 13 10.72 -5.50 -15.66
CA LEU A 13 11.15 -4.16 -16.07
C LEU A 13 10.01 -3.13 -16.08
N GLU A 14 8.76 -3.57 -15.92
CA GLU A 14 7.60 -2.69 -15.85
C GLU A 14 7.31 -2.19 -14.43
N ASP A 15 8.00 -2.76 -13.44
CA ASP A 15 7.98 -2.32 -12.05
C ASP A 15 9.00 -1.20 -11.82
N ALA A 16 8.73 -0.34 -10.84
CA ALA A 16 9.63 0.73 -10.45
C ALA A 16 10.11 0.52 -9.01
N ILE A 17 11.43 0.40 -8.85
CA ILE A 17 12.07 0.40 -7.53
C ILE A 17 11.81 1.75 -6.85
N LYS A 18 11.43 1.70 -5.57
CA LYS A 18 11.24 2.90 -4.75
C LYS A 18 12.57 3.67 -4.64
N PRO A 19 12.65 4.93 -5.11
CA PRO A 19 13.83 5.74 -4.88
C PRO A 19 13.94 6.12 -3.40
N SER A 20 15.17 6.20 -2.91
CA SER A 20 15.49 6.62 -1.55
C SER A 20 15.60 8.15 -1.44
N GLY A 21 15.73 8.65 -0.20
CA GLY A 21 16.03 10.06 0.06
C GLY A 21 14.83 10.96 0.35
N PHE A 22 13.61 10.43 0.36
CA PHE A 22 12.44 11.16 0.85
C PHE A 22 12.36 11.08 2.37
N ARG A 23 11.85 12.15 2.99
CA ARG A 23 11.64 12.19 4.45
C ARG A 23 10.63 11.14 4.86
N GLU A 24 9.45 11.19 4.26
CA GLU A 24 8.39 10.19 4.43
C GLU A 24 8.39 9.27 3.22
N ASN A 25 8.24 7.97 3.46
CA ASN A 25 8.22 6.98 2.40
C ASN A 25 7.02 6.06 2.55
N ILE A 26 6.44 5.72 1.41
CA ILE A 26 5.56 4.58 1.22
C ILE A 26 6.08 3.77 0.03
N ALA A 27 6.01 2.44 0.14
CA ALA A 27 6.42 1.51 -0.89
C ALA A 27 5.59 0.23 -0.80
N ILE A 28 5.55 -0.50 -1.90
CA ILE A 28 4.97 -1.83 -1.97
C ILE A 28 6.09 -2.84 -1.74
N GLY A 29 5.91 -3.74 -0.78
CA GLY A 29 6.83 -4.84 -0.51
C GLY A 29 6.49 -6.05 -1.38
N ASN A 30 7.38 -6.42 -2.30
CA ASN A 30 7.26 -7.65 -3.09
C ASN A 30 8.63 -8.33 -3.21
N SER A 31 8.71 -9.60 -2.80
CA SER A 31 9.88 -10.47 -3.02
C SER A 31 11.22 -9.86 -2.55
N GLY A 32 11.21 -9.21 -1.38
CA GLY A 32 12.38 -8.55 -0.80
C GLY A 32 12.75 -7.21 -1.45
N LYS A 33 11.90 -6.66 -2.33
CA LYS A 33 12.07 -5.35 -2.96
C LYS A 33 11.03 -4.36 -2.43
N LEU A 34 11.40 -3.08 -2.44
CA LEU A 34 10.50 -1.96 -2.21
C LEU A 34 10.23 -1.27 -3.55
N LEU A 35 8.96 -1.21 -3.93
CA LEU A 35 8.51 -0.68 -5.22
C LEU A 35 7.69 0.60 -5.02
N SER A 36 7.89 1.60 -5.87
CA SER A 36 6.99 2.76 -6.00
C SER A 36 5.84 2.46 -6.97
N ILE A 37 6.07 1.58 -7.94
CA ILE A 37 5.05 1.09 -8.87
C ILE A 37 5.25 -0.42 -8.99
N GLU A 38 4.18 -1.17 -8.73
CA GLU A 38 4.06 -2.58 -9.05
C GLU A 38 2.95 -2.72 -10.09
N LYS A 39 3.24 -3.41 -11.20
CA LYS A 39 2.25 -3.88 -12.15
C LYS A 39 2.08 -5.37 -12.00
N ARG A 40 0.84 -5.82 -11.79
CA ARG A 40 0.59 -7.23 -11.46
C ARG A 40 -0.76 -7.71 -11.94
N ALA A 41 -0.93 -9.04 -11.96
CA ALA A 41 -2.20 -9.66 -12.30
C ALA A 41 -3.32 -9.23 -11.34
N MET A 42 -4.57 -9.36 -11.77
CA MET A 42 -5.74 -9.06 -10.93
C MET A 42 -5.65 -9.79 -9.58
N PRO A 43 -6.05 -9.13 -8.47
CA PRO A 43 -5.91 -9.70 -7.14
C PRO A 43 -6.84 -10.91 -6.95
N VAL A 44 -6.35 -11.92 -6.25
CA VAL A 44 -7.12 -13.11 -5.88
C VAL A 44 -7.63 -13.02 -4.44
N ALA A 45 -8.63 -13.84 -4.09
CA ALA A 45 -9.17 -13.85 -2.74
C ALA A 45 -8.09 -14.22 -1.71
N ALA A 46 -8.14 -13.55 -0.55
CA ALA A 46 -7.20 -13.70 0.57
C ALA A 46 -5.73 -13.34 0.26
N GLU A 47 -5.49 -12.65 -0.85
CA GLU A 47 -4.17 -12.09 -1.14
C GLU A 47 -3.85 -10.87 -0.27
N VAL A 48 -2.62 -10.78 0.21
CA VAL A 48 -2.14 -9.69 1.07
C VAL A 48 -1.06 -8.90 0.34
N PHE A 49 -1.24 -7.58 0.27
CA PHE A 49 -0.28 -6.65 -0.31
C PHE A 49 0.46 -5.92 0.81
N GLN A 50 1.71 -6.30 1.05
CA GLN A 50 2.48 -5.65 2.10
C GLN A 50 2.85 -4.23 1.68
N LEU A 51 2.44 -3.25 2.49
CA LEU A 51 2.95 -1.89 2.39
C LEU A 51 4.12 -1.70 3.37
N TYR A 52 5.12 -0.97 2.92
CA TYR A 52 6.21 -0.48 3.74
C TYR A 52 6.09 1.03 3.85
N SER A 53 6.11 1.54 5.07
CA SER A 53 6.12 2.96 5.34
C SER A 53 7.17 3.32 6.39
N ASN A 54 7.77 4.50 6.26
CA ASN A 54 8.69 5.03 7.26
C ASN A 54 8.80 6.56 7.19
N GLY A 55 9.50 7.10 8.19
CA GLY A 55 9.93 8.50 8.17
C GLY A 55 8.87 9.53 8.57
N TYR A 56 7.73 9.06 9.06
CA TYR A 56 6.71 9.90 9.69
C TYR A 56 7.21 10.50 11.01
N THR A 57 6.75 11.72 11.32
CA THR A 57 6.97 12.42 12.58
C THR A 57 5.74 12.29 13.47
N LYS A 58 5.82 12.83 14.70
CA LYS A 58 4.70 12.82 15.66
C LYS A 58 3.58 13.79 15.24
N GLU A 59 2.87 13.41 14.19
CA GLU A 59 1.85 14.22 13.51
C GLU A 59 0.69 13.33 13.04
N THR A 60 -0.33 13.96 12.45
CA THR A 60 -1.46 13.27 11.82
C THR A 60 -1.30 13.33 10.31
N TYR A 61 -1.49 12.17 9.68
CA TYR A 61 -1.29 11.96 8.26
C TYR A 61 -2.59 11.49 7.60
N LEU A 62 -2.69 11.79 6.31
CA LEU A 62 -3.73 11.27 5.42
C LEU A 62 -3.09 10.34 4.41
N PHE A 63 -3.60 9.12 4.33
CA PHE A 63 -3.28 8.19 3.26
C PHE A 63 -4.44 8.16 2.27
N ASN A 64 -4.22 8.78 1.11
CA ASN A 64 -5.18 8.79 0.01
C ASN A 64 -4.94 7.58 -0.89
N ILE A 65 -5.98 6.82 -1.15
CA ILE A 65 -5.97 5.59 -1.92
C ILE A 65 -7.02 5.70 -3.02
N ASP A 66 -6.57 5.63 -4.27
CA ASP A 66 -7.46 5.56 -5.43
C ASP A 66 -7.70 4.11 -5.84
N LEU A 67 -8.89 3.60 -5.54
CA LEU A 67 -9.33 2.25 -5.92
C LEU A 67 -10.17 2.30 -7.19
N VAL A 68 -9.47 2.18 -8.33
CA VAL A 68 -10.07 2.17 -9.66
C VAL A 68 -9.87 0.80 -10.32
N GLY A 69 -10.91 0.28 -10.96
CA GLY A 69 -10.82 -0.95 -11.77
C GLY A 69 -10.87 -2.27 -10.98
N LEU A 70 -11.21 -2.23 -9.69
CA LEU A 70 -11.32 -3.40 -8.81
C LEU A 70 -12.78 -3.77 -8.47
N SER A 71 -13.71 -3.51 -9.39
CA SER A 71 -15.14 -3.77 -9.22
C SER A 71 -15.41 -5.23 -8.82
N GLY A 72 -16.22 -5.43 -7.78
CA GLY A 72 -16.56 -6.76 -7.26
C GLY A 72 -15.44 -7.41 -6.41
N LYS A 73 -14.40 -6.66 -6.03
CA LYS A 73 -13.41 -7.05 -5.03
C LYS A 73 -13.60 -6.19 -3.78
N SER A 74 -13.54 -6.82 -2.60
CA SER A 74 -13.47 -6.12 -1.33
C SER A 74 -12.00 -6.05 -0.90
N LEU A 75 -11.47 -4.83 -0.77
CA LEU A 75 -10.14 -4.59 -0.23
C LEU A 75 -10.26 -4.03 1.18
N TYR A 76 -9.30 -4.41 2.02
CA TYR A 76 -9.19 -3.95 3.39
C TYR A 76 -7.80 -3.37 3.60
N LEU A 77 -7.74 -2.24 4.30
CA LEU A 77 -6.50 -1.70 4.84
C LEU A 77 -6.36 -2.20 6.27
N ASP A 78 -5.38 -3.07 6.49
CA ASP A 78 -5.04 -3.59 7.80
C ASP A 78 -3.94 -2.72 8.43
N ASP A 79 -4.28 -2.08 9.55
CA ASP A 79 -3.35 -1.28 10.35
C ASP A 79 -2.64 -2.18 11.36
N ALA A 80 -1.36 -2.43 11.14
CA ALA A 80 -0.56 -3.31 11.99
C ALA A 80 -0.30 -2.76 13.39
N TYR A 81 -0.44 -1.44 13.61
CA TYR A 81 -0.24 -0.82 14.92
C TYR A 81 -1.50 -0.92 15.78
N THR A 82 -2.66 -0.59 15.22
CA THR A 82 -3.93 -0.61 15.96
C THR A 82 -4.63 -1.98 15.92
N GLY A 83 -4.27 -2.83 14.96
CA GLY A 83 -4.97 -4.09 14.66
C GLY A 83 -6.32 -3.89 13.98
N SER A 84 -6.63 -2.67 13.53
CA SER A 84 -7.88 -2.36 12.83
C SER A 84 -7.83 -2.83 11.38
N SER A 85 -8.97 -3.28 10.87
CA SER A 85 -9.17 -3.60 9.45
C SER A 85 -10.27 -2.69 8.91
N THR A 86 -9.92 -1.83 7.95
CA THR A 86 -10.82 -0.85 7.36
C THR A 86 -11.15 -1.25 5.94
N GLN A 87 -12.42 -1.52 5.66
CA GLN A 87 -12.85 -1.76 4.28
C GLN A 87 -12.64 -0.48 3.44
N LEU A 88 -12.03 -0.64 2.28
CA LEU A 88 -11.84 0.46 1.35
C LEU A 88 -12.96 0.43 0.30
N GLU A 89 -13.62 1.57 0.15
CA GLU A 89 -14.66 1.77 -0.86
C GLU A 89 -14.06 2.06 -2.23
N ALA A 90 -14.78 1.72 -3.29
CA ALA A 90 -14.35 2.03 -4.66
C ALA A 90 -14.27 3.56 -4.87
N GLY A 91 -13.28 4.01 -5.66
CA GLY A 91 -12.98 5.43 -5.86
C GLY A 91 -11.92 5.93 -4.89
N GLU A 92 -12.05 7.18 -4.46
CA GLU A 92 -11.11 7.82 -3.52
C GLU A 92 -11.47 7.42 -2.08
N ALA A 93 -10.52 6.76 -1.40
CA ALA A 93 -10.58 6.44 0.01
C ALA A 93 -9.50 7.20 0.76
N VAL A 94 -9.87 7.85 1.88
CA VAL A 94 -8.94 8.60 2.73
C VAL A 94 -8.86 7.89 4.08
N TYR A 95 -7.67 7.44 4.45
CA TYR A 95 -7.39 6.87 5.77
C TYR A 95 -6.56 7.84 6.60
N THR A 96 -7.09 8.27 7.74
CA THR A 96 -6.40 9.16 8.68
C THR A 96 -5.72 8.36 9.77
N PHE A 97 -4.44 8.60 10.02
CA PHE A 97 -3.71 7.99 11.12
C PHE A 97 -2.79 9.00 11.82
N SER A 98 -2.48 8.74 13.09
CA SER A 98 -1.58 9.58 13.88
C SER A 98 -0.40 8.78 14.38
N VAL A 99 0.78 9.35 14.24
CA VAL A 99 2.03 8.76 14.71
C VAL A 99 2.37 9.31 16.09
N ASN A 100 2.68 8.42 17.02
CA ASN A 100 3.00 8.77 18.40
C ASN A 100 4.43 8.34 18.80
N ASN A 101 4.76 8.33 20.10
CA ASN A 101 6.11 8.02 20.57
C ASN A 101 6.45 6.51 20.56
N ASP A 102 5.47 5.65 20.27
CA ASP A 102 5.67 4.22 20.16
C ASP A 102 6.45 3.88 18.87
N PRO A 103 7.57 3.14 18.93
CA PRO A 103 8.32 2.72 17.75
C PRO A 103 7.51 1.89 16.73
N ALA A 104 6.40 1.29 17.15
CA ALA A 104 5.49 0.56 16.26
C ALA A 104 4.47 1.48 15.55
N SER A 105 4.28 2.72 16.02
CA SER A 105 3.40 3.72 15.41
C SER A 105 4.12 4.41 14.24
N LYS A 106 3.80 4.05 13.01
CA LYS A 106 4.45 4.51 11.75
C LYS A 106 3.61 4.14 10.53
#